data_AF-A0A368NAP1-F1
#
_entry.id   AF-A0A368NAP1-F1
#
_cell.length_a   1.000
_cell.length_b   1.000
_cell.length_c   1.000
_cell.angle_alpha   90.00
_cell.angle_beta   90.00
_cell.angle_gamma   90.00
#
_symmetry.space_group_name_H-M   'P 1'
#
loop_
_entity.id
_entity.type
_entity.pdbx_description
1 polymer ?
#
loop_
_entity_poly.entity_id
_entity_poly.type
_entity_poly.pdbx_seq_one_letter_code
_entity_poly.pdbx_strand_id
1 'polypeptide(L)'
;MLGVVTTESDDAAARVETGRAFERVALRASAAGVAVHPMSQILERPALKRRLASALDCDGATPQHLFRLGYAAETPERTPRWPVEVALDAG
;
A
#
# COMPACT_ATOMS: atom_id res chain seq x y z
N MET A 1 5.79 -13.08 -0.32
CA MET A 1 6.66 -12.16 0.44
C MET A 1 5.80 -11.03 1.02
N LEU A 2 6.17 -10.47 2.18
CA LEU A 2 5.55 -9.29 2.76
C LEU A 2 6.45 -8.06 2.57
N GLY A 3 5.84 -6.89 2.36
CA GLY A 3 6.52 -5.61 2.27
C GLY A 3 5.80 -4.55 3.09
N VAL A 4 6.57 -3.63 3.66
CA VAL A 4 6.06 -2.48 4.41
C VAL A 4 6.74 -1.21 3.92
N VAL A 5 5.97 -0.12 3.79
CA VAL A 5 6.50 1.23 3.63
C VAL A 5 6.37 1.93 4.97
N THR A 6 7.46 2.52 5.45
CA THR A 6 7.54 3.25 6.71
C THR A 6 7.95 4.70 6.46
N THR A 7 7.55 5.60 7.35
CA THR A 7 7.94 7.02 7.33
C THR A 7 8.29 7.48 8.74
N GLU A 8 9.00 8.58 8.87
CA GLU A 8 9.34 9.15 10.20
C GLU A 8 8.13 9.78 10.90
N SER A 9 7.11 10.23 10.15
CA SER A 9 5.89 10.85 10.67
C SER A 9 4.61 10.16 10.17
N ASP A 10 3.46 10.55 10.74
CA ASP A 10 2.12 10.09 10.32
C ASP A 10 1.20 11.23 9.84
N ASP A 11 1.81 12.26 9.27
CA ASP A 11 1.08 13.41 8.72
C ASP A 11 0.55 13.15 7.29
N ALA A 12 -0.22 14.11 6.78
CA ALA A 12 -0.82 14.00 5.47
C ALA A 12 0.22 13.92 4.33
N ALA A 13 1.34 14.63 4.45
CA ALA A 13 2.38 14.63 3.43
C ALA A 13 3.09 13.27 3.37
N ALA A 14 3.43 12.70 4.53
CA ALA A 14 4.02 11.37 4.64
C ALA A 14 3.12 10.27 4.05
N ARG A 15 1.79 10.37 4.25
CA ARG A 15 0.82 9.44 3.65
C ARG A 15 0.76 9.55 2.13
N VAL A 16 0.80 10.77 1.59
CA VAL A 16 0.82 10.98 0.13
C VAL A 16 2.10 10.43 -0.48
N GLU A 17 3.26 10.69 0.12
CA GLU A 17 4.53 10.14 -0.40
C GLU A 17 4.57 8.62 -0.30
N THR A 18 4.03 8.06 0.78
CA THR A 18 3.84 6.60 0.90
C THR A 18 3.02 6.06 -0.27
N GLY A 19 1.89 6.69 -0.58
CA GLY A 19 1.05 6.29 -1.71
C GLY A 19 1.82 6.31 -3.04
N ARG A 20 2.59 7.36 -3.30
CA ARG A 20 3.44 7.48 -4.51
C ARG A 20 4.52 6.41 -4.55
N ALA A 21 5.17 6.14 -3.41
CA ALA A 21 6.19 5.10 -3.30
C ALA A 21 5.62 3.71 -3.53
N PHE A 22 4.49 3.41 -2.92
CA PHE A 22 3.80 2.14 -3.10
C PHE A 22 3.34 1.93 -4.55
N GLU A 23 2.77 2.94 -5.21
CA GLU A 23 2.34 2.82 -6.60
C GLU A 23 3.51 2.47 -7.53
N ARG A 24 4.69 3.09 -7.32
CA ARG A 24 5.90 2.73 -8.06
C ARG A 24 6.30 1.27 -7.85
N VAL A 25 6.16 0.74 -6.63
CA VAL A 25 6.40 -0.67 -6.33
C VAL A 25 5.38 -1.55 -7.05
N ALA A 26 4.09 -1.21 -6.96
CA ALA A 26 3.00 -1.99 -7.54
C ALA A 26 3.08 -2.08 -9.07
N LEU A 27 3.38 -0.96 -9.74
CA LEU A 27 3.56 -0.92 -11.19
C LEU A 27 4.78 -1.75 -11.64
N ARG A 28 5.90 -1.66 -10.92
CA ARG A 28 7.10 -2.47 -11.22
C ARG A 28 6.86 -3.96 -11.01
N ALA A 29 6.19 -4.32 -9.91
CA ALA A 29 5.79 -5.71 -9.66
C ALA A 29 4.88 -6.23 -10.78
N SER A 30 3.88 -5.44 -11.18
CA SER A 30 2.97 -5.80 -12.27
C SER A 30 3.71 -6.00 -13.60
N ALA A 31 4.66 -5.12 -13.95
CA ALA A 31 5.49 -5.26 -15.14
C ALA A 31 6.37 -6.52 -15.11
N ALA A 32 6.73 -7.00 -13.92
CA ALA A 32 7.50 -8.23 -13.71
C ALA A 32 6.61 -9.49 -13.54
N GLY A 33 5.30 -9.39 -13.73
CA GLY A 33 4.36 -10.51 -13.54
C GLY A 33 4.17 -10.92 -12.08
N VAL A 34 4.50 -10.03 -11.13
CA VAL A 34 4.32 -10.24 -9.69
C VAL A 34 3.03 -9.57 -9.23
N ALA A 35 2.13 -10.33 -8.61
CA ALA A 35 0.89 -9.82 -8.04
C ALA A 35 1.16 -9.07 -6.73
N VAL A 36 0.38 -8.01 -6.48
CA VAL A 36 0.43 -7.18 -5.27
C VAL A 36 -0.94 -7.17 -4.60
N HIS A 37 -0.97 -7.37 -3.29
CA HIS A 37 -2.20 -7.25 -2.50
C HIS A 37 -1.97 -6.38 -1.25
N PRO A 38 -2.49 -5.14 -1.24
CA PRO A 38 -2.48 -4.25 -0.07
C PRO A 38 -3.26 -4.81 1.12
N MET A 39 -2.86 -4.46 2.34
CA MET A 39 -3.46 -4.94 3.59
C MET A 39 -3.59 -3.80 4.61
N SER A 40 -4.63 -2.95 4.49
CA SER A 40 -4.82 -1.75 5.34
C SER A 40 -5.35 -2.05 6.75
N GLN A 41 -6.07 -3.16 6.94
CA GLN A 41 -6.84 -3.45 8.16
C GLN A 41 -5.97 -3.52 9.42
N ILE A 42 -4.70 -3.95 9.28
CA ILE A 42 -3.73 -3.99 10.38
C ILE A 42 -3.34 -2.58 10.84
N LEU A 43 -3.33 -1.62 9.91
CA LEU A 43 -2.91 -0.24 10.15
C LEU A 43 -4.03 0.63 10.72
N GLU A 44 -5.29 0.24 10.53
CA GLU A 44 -6.48 0.97 11.01
C GLU A 44 -6.67 0.87 12.54
N ARG A 45 -6.06 -0.12 13.20
CA ARG A 45 -6.14 -0.27 14.66
C ARG A 45 -4.83 0.14 15.33
N PRO A 46 -4.79 1.17 16.20
CA PRO A 46 -3.56 1.65 16.82
C PRO A 46 -2.76 0.59 17.58
N ALA A 47 -3.44 -0.37 18.22
CA ALA A 47 -2.78 -1.49 18.89
C ALA A 47 -2.06 -2.45 17.91
N LEU A 48 -2.70 -2.75 16.77
CA LEU A 48 -2.12 -3.62 15.75
C LEU A 48 -0.99 -2.92 14.99
N LYS A 49 -1.16 -1.62 14.68
CA LYS A 49 -0.11 -0.79 14.06
C LYS A 49 1.15 -0.72 14.93
N ARG A 50 1.00 -0.50 16.25
CA ARG A 50 2.14 -0.54 17.20
C ARG A 50 2.80 -1.91 17.28
N ARG A 51 2.00 -2.99 17.30
CA ARG A 51 2.52 -4.35 17.30
C ARG A 51 3.30 -4.67 16.02
N LEU A 52 2.82 -4.18 14.87
CA LEU A 52 3.52 -4.30 13.59
C LEU A 52 4.86 -3.54 13.61
N ALA A 53 4.86 -2.28 14.07
CA ALA A 53 6.08 -1.48 14.19
C ALA A 53 7.14 -2.15 15.06
N SER A 54 6.72 -2.72 16.21
CA SER A 54 7.61 -3.48 17.08
C SER A 54 8.10 -4.79 16.46
N ALA A 55 7.26 -5.50 15.70
CA ALA A 55 7.67 -6.75 15.07
C ALA A 55 8.65 -6.55 13.89
N LEU A 56 8.72 -5.33 13.36
CA LEU A 56 9.58 -4.96 12.23
C LEU A 56 10.81 -4.15 12.67
N ASP A 57 11.03 -3.98 13.99
CA ASP A 57 12.08 -3.14 14.56
C ASP A 57 12.19 -1.78 13.87
N CYS A 58 11.05 -1.09 13.68
CA CYS A 58 11.00 0.13 12.89
C CYS A 58 11.76 1.34 13.48
N ASP A 59 12.50 1.21 14.60
CA ASP A 59 13.33 2.28 15.19
C ASP A 59 12.67 3.68 15.25
N GLY A 60 11.41 3.73 15.67
CA GLY A 60 10.64 4.98 15.75
C GLY A 60 9.94 5.40 14.45
N ALA A 61 10.20 4.73 13.33
CA ALA A 61 9.44 4.89 12.10
C ALA A 61 8.01 4.32 12.23
N THR A 62 7.10 4.94 11.50
CA THR A 62 5.68 4.62 11.46
C THR A 62 5.37 3.76 10.22
N PRO A 63 4.80 2.55 10.38
CA PRO A 63 4.27 1.78 9.25
C PRO A 63 3.12 2.53 8.58
N GLN A 64 3.25 2.84 7.29
CA GLN A 64 2.25 3.56 6.51
C GLN A 64 1.48 2.67 5.55
N HIS A 65 2.14 1.64 5.01
CA HIS A 65 1.49 0.73 4.08
C HIS A 65 2.05 -0.68 4.18
N LEU A 66 1.17 -1.67 4.28
CA LEU A 66 1.52 -3.08 4.36
C LEU A 66 0.91 -3.80 3.14
N PHE A 67 1.70 -4.65 2.50
CA PHE A 67 1.26 -5.39 1.33
C PHE A 67 1.99 -6.73 1.22
N ARG A 68 1.42 -7.64 0.42
CA ARG A 68 2.09 -8.88 0.01
C ARG A 68 2.41 -8.84 -1.49
N LEU A 69 3.49 -9.52 -1.84
CA LEU A 69 3.96 -9.74 -3.21
C LEU A 69 4.12 -11.24 -3.46
N GLY A 70 3.80 -11.70 -4.67
CA GLY A 70 4.07 -13.07 -5.08
C GLY A 70 3.53 -13.40 -6.46
N TYR A 71 3.79 -14.62 -6.91
CA TYR A 71 3.21 -15.15 -8.14
C TYR A 71 1.87 -15.80 -7.82
N ALA A 72 0.83 -15.40 -8.56
CA ALA A 72 -0.49 -16.00 -8.49
C ALA A 72 -0.68 -16.94 -9.68
N ALA A 73 -1.35 -18.07 -9.46
CA ALA A 73 -1.64 -19.03 -10.53
C ALA A 73 -2.69 -18.49 -11.52
N GLU A 74 -3.57 -17.61 -11.04
CA GLU A 74 -4.65 -17.01 -11.83
C GLU A 74 -4.60 -15.49 -11.73
N THR A 75 -4.81 -14.83 -12.86
CA THR A 75 -5.05 -13.40 -12.91
C THR A 75 -6.52 -13.16 -12.60
N PRO A 76 -6.88 -12.54 -11.46
CA PRO A 76 -8.27 -12.28 -11.14
C PRO A 76 -8.89 -11.33 -12.18
N GLU A 77 -10.20 -11.44 -12.37
CA GLU A 77 -10.93 -10.50 -13.22
C GLU A 77 -10.71 -9.06 -12.75
N ARG A 78 -10.55 -8.15 -13.72
CA ARG A 78 -10.35 -6.74 -13.41
C ARG A 78 -11.60 -6.18 -12.75
N THR A 79 -11.44 -5.64 -11.55
CA THR A 79 -12.50 -4.88 -10.88
C THR A 79 -12.90 -3.68 -11.75
N PRO A 80 -14.19 -3.36 -11.87
CA PRO A 80 -14.63 -2.19 -12.62
C PRO A 80 -14.04 -0.89 -12.03
N ARG A 81 -13.90 0.12 -12.87
CA ARG A 81 -13.54 1.48 -12.48
C ARG A 81 -14.68 2.42 -12.81
N TRP A 82 -14.89 3.42 -11.98
CA TRP A 82 -15.84 4.48 -12.26
C TRP A 82 -15.43 5.21 -13.55
N PRO A 83 -16.39 5.68 -14.36
CA PRO A 83 -16.12 6.58 -15.47
C PRO A 83 -15.38 7.84 -14.99
N VAL A 84 -14.55 8.42 -15.86
CA VAL A 84 -13.67 9.54 -15.50
C VAL A 84 -14.46 10.80 -15.12
N GLU A 85 -15.65 10.95 -15.69
CA GLU A 85 -16.59 12.06 -15.47
C GLU A 85 -17.10 12.11 -14.02
N VAL A 86 -16.98 11.01 -13.27
CA VAL A 86 -17.33 10.98 -11.84
C VAL A 86 -16.22 11.60 -10.97
N ALA A 87 -14.99 11.63 -11.47
CA ALA A 87 -13.82 12.06 -10.70
C ALA A 87 -13.25 13.41 -11.16
N LEU A 88 -13.51 13.83 -12.41
CA LEU A 88 -13.05 15.09 -12.97
C LEU A 88 -14.25 15.99 -13.27
N ASP A 89 -14.23 17.20 -12.74
CA ASP A 89 -15.16 18.24 -13.18
C ASP A 89 -14.82 18.65 -14.62
N ALA A 90 -15.84 18.77 -15.46
CA ALA A 90 -15.71 19.30 -16.82
C ALA A 90 -15.48 20.82 -16.72
N GLY A 91 -14.22 21.21 -16.51
CA GLY A 91 -13.76 22.59 -16.68
C GLY A 91 -13.83 23.06 -18.12
#